data_AF-A0A117JYT7-F1
#
_entry.id   AF-A0A117JYT7-F1
#
_cell.length_a   1.000
_cell.length_b   1.000
_cell.length_c   1.000
_cell.angle_alpha   90.00
_cell.angle_beta   90.00
_cell.angle_gamma   90.00
#
_symmetry.space_group_name_H-M   'P 1'
#
loop_
_entity.id
_entity.type
_entity.pdbx_description
1 polymer ?
#
loop_
_entity_poly.entity_id
_entity_poly.type
_entity_poly.pdbx_seq_one_letter_code
_entity_poly.pdbx_strand_id
1 'polypeptide(L)'
;MTTQSPAALLAEAASQSLTPFYDLLEEVADEVLRCRPPRAALSEAHLTKLHRQLADRLRDEHAVWGMGFVAAPFVVEGMERYMAWWQRTNDRVARLRLNFDPTSIDVYDYLQMDWYRLAKRGQQRVAYGPYVDYSGSDMYTITATVPIVVGETFLGVAGADLVVGETERRLLDVLRQTDENAVIVNTERRVIAANTPRWIVGSRLPAMPAAGDDFRDVAEMPLGTGWVVAIAGPETA
;
A
#
# COMPACT_ATOMS: atom_id res chain seq x y z
N MET A 1 -19.34 -17.64 -23.12
CA MET A 1 -18.00 -17.14 -22.72
C MET A 1 -17.95 -15.68 -23.13
N THR A 2 -18.13 -14.76 -22.20
CA THR A 2 -17.92 -13.33 -22.43
C THR A 2 -16.42 -13.11 -22.50
N THR A 3 -15.91 -12.68 -23.65
CA THR A 3 -14.50 -12.28 -23.80
C THR A 3 -14.25 -11.09 -22.88
N GLN A 4 -13.31 -11.20 -21.94
CA GLN A 4 -12.91 -10.06 -21.10
C GLN A 4 -12.33 -8.94 -21.97
N SER A 5 -12.59 -7.68 -21.59
CA SER A 5 -12.06 -6.53 -22.32
C SER A 5 -10.53 -6.44 -22.17
N PRO A 6 -9.82 -5.82 -23.13
CA PRO A 6 -8.38 -5.63 -23.02
C PRO A 6 -7.93 -4.95 -21.71
N ALA A 7 -8.66 -3.92 -21.24
CA ALA A 7 -8.36 -3.27 -19.97
C ALA A 7 -8.55 -4.22 -18.79
N ALA A 8 -9.57 -5.09 -18.82
CA ALA A 8 -9.80 -6.08 -17.77
C ALA A 8 -8.67 -7.12 -17.69
N LEU A 9 -8.11 -7.55 -18.83
CA LEU A 9 -6.96 -8.46 -18.85
C LEU A 9 -5.70 -7.81 -18.25
N LEU A 10 -5.43 -6.54 -18.60
CA LEU A 10 -4.33 -5.79 -18.01
C LEU A 10 -4.55 -5.54 -16.51
N ALA A 11 -5.78 -5.22 -16.10
CA ALA A 11 -6.13 -4.98 -14.71
C ALA A 11 -5.95 -6.23 -13.83
N GLU A 12 -6.33 -7.40 -14.35
CA GLU A 12 -6.09 -8.69 -13.71
C GLU A 12 -4.59 -8.97 -13.55
N ALA A 13 -3.81 -8.85 -14.64
CA ALA A 13 -2.37 -9.07 -14.60
C ALA A 13 -1.63 -8.06 -13.69
N ALA A 14 -2.06 -6.80 -13.70
CA ALA A 14 -1.52 -5.76 -12.81
C ALA A 14 -1.86 -6.03 -11.34
N SER A 15 -3.03 -6.59 -11.05
CA SER A 15 -3.42 -6.98 -9.69
C SER A 15 -2.59 -8.17 -9.21
N GLN A 16 -2.39 -9.16 -10.08
CA GLN A 16 -1.55 -10.33 -9.78
C GLN A 16 -0.10 -9.93 -9.49
N SER A 17 0.46 -8.94 -10.19
CA SER A 17 1.84 -8.50 -9.97
C SER A 17 2.08 -7.81 -8.62
N LEU A 18 1.02 -7.25 -8.02
CA LEU A 18 1.04 -6.59 -6.70
C LEU A 18 0.51 -7.46 -5.56
N THR A 19 -0.18 -8.55 -5.87
CA THR A 19 -0.75 -9.48 -4.86
C THR A 19 0.28 -9.96 -3.83
N PRO A 20 1.53 -10.31 -4.21
CA PRO A 20 2.54 -10.74 -3.22
C PRO A 20 2.82 -9.72 -2.11
N PHE A 21 2.65 -8.42 -2.36
CA PHE A 21 2.81 -7.41 -1.31
C PHE A 21 1.68 -7.49 -0.29
N TYR A 22 0.44 -7.74 -0.72
CA TYR A 22 -0.70 -7.86 0.17
C TYR A 22 -0.70 -9.19 0.92
N ASP A 23 -0.30 -10.28 0.27
CA ASP A 23 -0.12 -11.58 0.94
C ASP A 23 0.90 -11.45 2.09
N LEU A 24 2.00 -10.73 1.86
CA LEU A 24 3.00 -10.42 2.90
C LEU A 24 2.38 -9.62 4.06
N LEU A 25 1.50 -8.65 3.79
CA LEU A 25 0.83 -7.87 4.83
C LEU A 25 -0.19 -8.70 5.61
N GLU A 26 -0.90 -9.60 4.94
CA GLU A 26 -1.84 -10.54 5.56
C GLU A 26 -1.09 -11.52 6.47
N GLU A 27 0.09 -12.01 6.08
CA GLU A 27 0.95 -12.82 6.95
C GLU A 27 1.39 -12.08 8.22
N VAL A 28 1.70 -10.79 8.10
CA VAL A 28 2.03 -9.92 9.25
C VAL A 28 0.82 -9.72 10.16
N ALA A 29 -0.36 -9.46 9.57
CA ALA A 29 -1.60 -9.34 10.31
C ALA A 29 -1.89 -10.61 11.11
N ASP A 30 -1.78 -11.77 10.48
CA ASP A 30 -1.96 -13.07 11.11
C ASP A 30 -0.95 -13.32 12.23
N GLU A 31 0.31 -12.89 12.07
CA GLU A 31 1.30 -13.02 13.14
C GLU A 31 0.95 -12.13 14.34
N VAL A 32 0.50 -10.90 14.12
CA VAL A 32 0.01 -10.02 15.21
C VAL A 32 -1.12 -10.72 15.97
N LEU A 33 -2.06 -11.35 15.26
CA LEU A 33 -3.15 -12.10 15.89
C LEU A 33 -2.64 -13.30 16.70
N ARG A 34 -1.65 -14.05 16.19
CA ARG A 34 -1.02 -15.19 16.90
C ARG A 34 -0.22 -14.76 18.13
N CYS A 35 0.39 -13.58 18.11
CA CYS A 35 1.13 -13.03 19.25
C CYS A 35 0.22 -12.61 20.41
N ARG A 36 -1.10 -12.48 20.20
CA ARG A 36 -2.02 -12.03 21.26
C ARG A 36 -2.20 -13.12 22.33
N PRO A 37 -1.98 -12.80 23.60
CA PRO A 37 -2.31 -13.72 24.68
C PRO A 37 -3.84 -13.84 24.84
N PRO A 38 -4.37 -15.02 25.17
CA PRO A 38 -5.82 -15.24 25.25
C PRO A 38 -6.50 -14.55 26.45
N ARG A 39 -5.74 -14.18 27.49
CA ARG A 39 -6.27 -13.66 28.77
C ARG A 39 -5.47 -12.47 29.32
N ALA A 40 -4.72 -11.77 28.48
CA ALA A 40 -3.95 -10.58 28.88
C ALA A 40 -3.99 -9.52 27.78
N ALA A 41 -3.58 -8.30 28.11
CA ALA A 41 -3.34 -7.28 27.10
C ALA A 41 -2.14 -7.68 26.22
N LEU A 42 -2.17 -7.28 24.95
CA LEU A 42 -1.01 -7.41 24.09
C LEU A 42 0.06 -6.44 24.62
N SER A 43 1.30 -6.90 24.71
CA SER A 43 2.44 -6.09 25.16
C SER A 43 3.56 -6.22 24.14
N GLU A 44 4.51 -5.29 24.17
CA GLU A 44 5.63 -5.30 23.23
C GLU A 44 6.46 -6.60 23.32
N ALA A 45 6.56 -7.20 24.51
CA ALA A 45 7.29 -8.46 24.70
C ALA A 45 6.72 -9.61 23.85
N HIS A 46 5.39 -9.63 23.66
CA HIS A 46 4.71 -10.64 22.85
C HIS A 46 5.02 -10.49 21.34
N LEU A 47 5.46 -9.31 20.88
CA LEU A 47 5.73 -9.01 19.48
C LEU A 47 7.18 -9.33 19.05
N THR A 48 8.01 -9.89 19.93
CA THR A 48 9.42 -10.21 19.63
C THR A 48 9.57 -11.12 18.40
N LYS A 49 8.66 -12.08 18.21
CA LYS A 49 8.66 -12.97 17.03
C LYS A 49 8.34 -12.21 15.75
N LEU A 50 7.32 -11.35 15.78
CA LEU A 50 6.98 -10.45 14.68
C LEU A 50 8.16 -9.56 14.30
N HIS A 51 8.84 -8.94 15.27
CA HIS A 51 9.98 -8.06 15.02
C HIS A 51 11.10 -8.75 14.22
N ARG A 52 11.40 -10.01 14.56
CA ARG A 52 12.40 -10.81 13.83
C ARG A 52 11.93 -11.13 12.40
N GLN A 53 10.68 -11.54 12.25
CA GLN A 53 10.11 -11.86 10.94
C GLN A 53 10.11 -10.64 10.00
N LEU A 54 9.72 -9.46 10.49
CA LEU A 54 9.76 -8.22 9.72
C LEU A 54 11.20 -7.92 9.25
N ALA A 55 12.16 -8.03 10.16
CA ALA A 55 13.56 -7.77 9.85
C ALA A 55 14.16 -8.77 8.84
N ASP A 56 13.73 -10.03 8.87
CA ASP A 56 14.16 -11.06 7.91
C ASP A 56 13.52 -10.83 6.53
N ARG A 57 12.20 -10.60 6.47
CA ARG A 57 11.48 -10.34 5.20
C ARG A 57 12.00 -9.12 4.46
N LEU A 58 12.28 -8.04 5.19
CA LEU A 58 12.87 -6.83 4.62
C LEU A 58 14.31 -7.01 4.16
N ARG A 59 15.00 -8.11 4.43
CA ARG A 59 16.29 -8.38 3.75
C ARG A 59 16.06 -8.94 2.37
N ASP A 60 15.05 -9.80 2.22
CA ASP A 60 14.80 -10.55 0.99
C ASP A 60 13.98 -9.75 -0.04
N GLU A 61 12.93 -9.03 0.40
CA GLU A 61 12.06 -8.26 -0.48
C GLU A 61 12.57 -6.82 -0.67
N HIS A 62 13.04 -6.50 -1.87
CA HIS A 62 13.68 -5.22 -2.19
C HIS A 62 12.70 -4.16 -2.70
N ALA A 63 11.51 -4.56 -3.15
CA ALA A 63 10.46 -3.60 -3.54
C ALA A 63 9.73 -2.99 -2.33
N VAL A 64 9.96 -3.52 -1.13
CA VAL A 64 9.46 -2.98 0.13
C VAL A 64 10.59 -2.25 0.85
N TRP A 65 10.39 -0.95 1.09
CA TRP A 65 11.34 -0.11 1.82
C TRP A 65 11.24 -0.32 3.32
N GLY A 66 10.00 -0.34 3.83
CA GLY A 66 9.70 -0.57 5.24
C GLY A 66 8.38 -1.29 5.39
N MET A 67 8.21 -1.98 6.51
CA MET A 67 6.97 -2.66 6.83
C MET A 67 6.83 -2.88 8.34
N GLY A 68 5.59 -3.11 8.77
CA GLY A 68 5.35 -3.33 10.18
C GLY A 68 3.90 -3.41 10.59
N PHE A 69 3.73 -3.33 11.91
CA PHE A 69 2.44 -3.26 12.58
C PHE A 69 2.28 -1.87 13.21
N VAL A 70 1.15 -1.22 12.91
CA VAL A 70 0.74 0.05 13.50
C VAL A 70 -0.53 -0.18 14.30
N ALA A 71 -0.45 -0.06 15.62
CA ALA A 71 -1.53 -0.44 16.51
C ALA A 71 -2.62 0.64 16.61
N ALA A 72 -3.86 0.21 16.80
CA ALA A 72 -4.91 1.09 17.28
C ALA A 72 -4.65 1.54 18.73
N PRO A 73 -5.20 2.69 19.14
CA PRO A 73 -4.88 3.25 20.44
C PRO A 73 -5.13 2.28 21.58
N PHE A 74 -4.14 2.16 22.48
CA PHE A 74 -4.19 1.30 23.68
C PHE A 74 -4.35 -0.20 23.41
N VAL A 75 -4.16 -0.66 22.16
CA VAL A 75 -4.10 -2.10 21.86
C VAL A 75 -2.85 -2.74 22.43
N VAL A 76 -1.73 -2.01 22.42
CA VAL A 76 -0.51 -2.40 23.14
C VAL A 76 -0.53 -1.75 24.52
N GLU A 77 -0.37 -2.59 25.55
CA GLU A 77 -0.49 -2.21 26.95
C GLU A 77 0.35 -0.98 27.30
N GLY A 78 -0.32 0.02 27.89
CA GLY A 78 0.31 1.27 28.33
C GLY A 78 0.69 2.25 27.21
N MET A 79 0.37 1.95 25.94
CA MET A 79 0.78 2.76 24.79
C MET A 79 -0.44 3.33 24.05
N GLU A 80 -0.66 4.64 24.11
CA GLU A 80 -1.68 5.31 23.29
C GLU A 80 -1.38 5.17 21.79
N ARG A 81 -0.11 5.25 21.43
CA ARG A 81 0.38 5.05 20.06
C ARG A 81 1.50 4.03 20.09
N TYR A 82 1.44 3.05 19.21
CA TYR A 82 2.47 2.03 19.08
C TYR A 82 2.70 1.67 17.63
N MET A 83 3.98 1.64 17.26
CA MET A 83 4.42 1.21 15.95
C MET A 83 5.64 0.29 16.05
N ALA A 84 5.50 -0.88 15.43
CA ALA A 84 6.54 -1.86 15.21
C ALA A 84 6.88 -1.87 13.72
N TRP A 85 7.70 -0.90 13.29
CA TRP A 85 8.07 -0.70 11.89
C TRP A 85 9.57 -0.89 11.69
N TRP A 86 9.93 -1.72 10.72
CA TRP A 86 11.32 -1.89 10.27
C TRP A 86 11.43 -1.31 8.87
N GLN A 87 12.58 -0.75 8.57
CA GLN A 87 12.86 -0.24 7.24
C GLN A 87 14.33 -0.41 6.89
N ARG A 88 14.62 -0.31 5.60
CA ARG A 88 15.98 -0.24 5.09
C ARG A 88 16.59 1.11 5.47
N THR A 89 17.84 1.08 5.89
CA THR A 89 18.66 2.25 6.19
C THR A 89 20.07 1.90 5.77
N ASN A 90 20.48 2.41 4.60
CA ASN A 90 21.66 1.93 3.86
C ASN A 90 21.56 0.40 3.64
N ASP A 91 22.65 -0.34 3.87
CA ASP A 91 22.72 -1.80 3.68
C ASP A 91 22.14 -2.61 4.86
N ARG A 92 21.39 -1.98 5.76
CA ARG A 92 20.86 -2.63 6.97
C ARG A 92 19.36 -2.43 7.11
N VAL A 93 18.73 -3.39 7.79
CA VAL A 93 17.33 -3.28 8.21
C VAL A 93 17.31 -2.92 9.70
N ALA A 94 16.64 -1.83 10.04
CA ALA A 94 16.56 -1.32 11.40
C ALA A 94 15.13 -0.92 11.76
N ARG A 95 14.83 -0.92 13.06
CA ARG A 95 13.54 -0.42 13.55
C ARG A 95 13.49 1.10 13.43
N LEU A 96 12.44 1.62 12.80
CA LEU A 96 12.14 3.03 12.76
C LEU A 96 11.71 3.52 14.15
N ARG A 97 12.27 4.65 14.59
CA ARG A 97 11.95 5.30 15.86
C ARG A 97 11.40 6.69 15.56
N LEU A 98 10.12 6.89 15.86
CA LEU A 98 9.40 8.15 15.63
C LEU A 98 8.95 8.76 16.96
N ASN A 99 8.69 10.07 16.94
CA ASN A 99 8.09 10.77 18.06
C ASN A 99 6.57 10.66 17.99
N PHE A 100 5.93 10.14 19.04
CA PHE A 100 4.47 10.02 19.14
C PHE A 100 3.85 10.98 20.17
N ASP A 101 4.64 11.87 20.77
CA ASP A 101 4.14 12.87 21.71
C ASP A 101 3.23 13.88 20.98
N PRO A 102 1.91 13.90 21.27
CA PRO A 102 0.96 14.78 20.59
C PRO A 102 1.19 16.28 20.87
N THR A 103 2.01 16.61 21.87
CA THR A 103 2.36 17.99 22.20
C THR A 103 3.59 18.48 21.43
N SER A 104 4.32 17.57 20.78
CA SER A 104 5.53 17.91 20.05
C SER A 104 5.24 18.41 18.64
N ILE A 105 6.09 19.30 18.14
CA ILE A 105 6.00 19.85 16.78
C ILE A 105 6.39 18.82 15.70
N ASP A 106 7.20 17.82 16.06
CA ASP A 106 7.71 16.75 15.19
C ASP A 106 6.92 15.43 15.39
N VAL A 107 5.70 15.52 15.90
CA VAL A 107 4.83 14.35 16.12
C VAL A 107 4.52 13.63 14.81
N TYR A 108 4.68 12.30 14.84
CA TYR A 108 4.18 11.41 13.81
C TYR A 108 2.79 10.90 14.18
N ASP A 109 1.75 11.68 13.87
CA ASP A 109 0.37 11.30 14.21
C ASP A 109 -0.28 10.43 13.12
N TYR A 110 0.13 9.16 13.06
CA TYR A 110 -0.39 8.18 12.09
C TYR A 110 -1.91 8.00 12.14
N LEU A 111 -2.56 8.34 13.25
CA LEU A 111 -4.03 8.28 13.38
C LEU A 111 -4.74 9.26 12.44
N GLN A 112 -4.04 10.31 11.97
CA GLN A 112 -4.56 11.25 11.00
C GLN A 112 -4.25 10.87 9.54
N MET A 113 -3.41 9.87 9.31
CA MET A 113 -2.98 9.51 7.97
C MET A 113 -4.04 8.70 7.24
N ASP A 114 -4.20 8.95 5.94
CA ASP A 114 -5.27 8.34 5.16
C ASP A 114 -5.09 6.83 5.01
N TRP A 115 -3.86 6.33 4.83
CA TRP A 115 -3.58 4.89 4.79
C TRP A 115 -4.06 4.14 6.04
N TYR A 116 -4.09 4.82 7.20
CA TYR A 116 -4.57 4.25 8.45
C TYR A 116 -6.10 4.39 8.58
N ARG A 117 -6.62 5.60 8.33
CA ARG A 117 -8.05 5.90 8.44
C ARG A 117 -8.89 5.10 7.46
N LEU A 118 -8.40 4.89 6.25
CA LEU A 118 -9.04 4.12 5.20
C LEU A 118 -9.22 2.65 5.63
N ALA A 119 -8.16 2.02 6.13
CA ALA A 119 -8.22 0.66 6.68
C ALA A 119 -9.16 0.59 7.90
N LYS A 120 -9.06 1.55 8.82
CA LYS A 120 -9.96 1.66 10.00
C LYS A 120 -11.44 1.80 9.60
N ARG A 121 -11.75 2.44 8.47
CA ARG A 121 -13.11 2.60 7.93
C ARG A 121 -13.64 1.34 7.22
N GLY A 122 -12.84 0.28 7.13
CA GLY A 122 -13.27 -1.03 6.62
C GLY A 122 -12.68 -1.42 5.27
N GLN A 123 -11.79 -0.63 4.68
CA GLN A 123 -11.09 -1.04 3.46
C GLN A 123 -10.13 -2.19 3.78
N GLN A 124 -10.28 -3.31 3.05
CA GLN A 124 -9.51 -4.53 3.29
C GLN A 124 -8.07 -4.44 2.76
N ARG A 125 -7.88 -3.69 1.68
CA ARG A 125 -6.57 -3.43 1.07
C ARG A 125 -6.54 -1.96 0.69
N VAL A 126 -5.52 -1.25 1.16
CA VAL A 126 -5.30 0.18 0.87
C VAL A 126 -3.97 0.31 0.16
N ALA A 127 -3.91 1.14 -0.88
CA ALA A 127 -2.67 1.67 -1.44
C ALA A 127 -2.78 3.19 -1.55
N TYR A 128 -2.16 3.89 -0.61
CA TYR A 128 -2.19 5.35 -0.55
C TYR A 128 -0.88 5.95 -1.08
N GLY A 129 -0.98 7.01 -1.86
CA GLY A 129 0.16 7.62 -2.57
C GLY A 129 0.10 7.43 -4.08
N PRO A 130 1.14 7.84 -4.80
CA PRO A 130 2.47 8.09 -4.28
C PRO A 130 2.62 9.45 -3.57
N TYR A 131 3.39 9.50 -2.48
CA TYR A 131 3.73 10.72 -1.73
C TYR A 131 5.14 10.62 -1.12
N VAL A 132 5.69 11.75 -0.67
CA VAL A 132 6.96 11.75 0.07
C VAL A 132 6.66 11.68 1.56
N ASP A 133 7.15 10.64 2.23
CA ASP A 133 6.93 10.42 3.67
C ASP A 133 7.98 11.14 4.53
N TYR A 134 7.96 12.47 4.52
CA TYR A 134 8.96 13.33 5.18
C TYR A 134 9.16 13.07 6.68
N SER A 135 8.13 12.58 7.38
CA SER A 135 8.16 12.38 8.83
C SER A 135 8.39 10.92 9.23
N GLY A 136 8.38 9.98 8.28
CA GLY A 136 8.64 8.56 8.52
C GLY A 136 9.88 8.09 7.78
N SER A 137 9.71 7.68 6.52
CA SER A 137 10.76 7.04 5.74
C SER A 137 11.65 7.99 4.92
N ASP A 138 11.25 9.25 4.75
CA ASP A 138 11.83 10.26 3.83
C ASP A 138 11.94 9.79 2.36
N MET A 139 11.06 8.86 1.98
CA MET A 139 11.06 8.27 0.64
C MET A 139 9.79 8.64 -0.12
N TYR A 140 9.91 8.68 -1.45
CA TYR A 140 8.74 8.68 -2.33
C TYR A 140 8.15 7.27 -2.37
N THR A 141 6.99 7.09 -1.76
CA THR A 141 6.40 5.77 -1.47
C THR A 141 4.91 5.69 -1.79
N ILE A 142 4.44 4.45 -1.92
CA ILE A 142 3.02 4.08 -1.80
C ILE A 142 2.91 3.24 -0.53
N THR A 143 2.16 3.73 0.46
CA THR A 143 1.93 2.99 1.69
C THR A 143 0.74 2.07 1.50
N ALA A 144 1.01 0.77 1.48
CA ALA A 144 0.03 -0.29 1.40
C ALA A 144 -0.35 -0.78 2.81
N THR A 145 -1.64 -0.96 3.09
CA THR A 145 -2.09 -1.49 4.39
C THR A 145 -3.23 -2.49 4.27
N VAL A 146 -3.29 -3.41 5.24
CA VAL A 146 -4.43 -4.29 5.50
C VAL A 146 -4.87 -4.14 6.97
N PRO A 147 -6.18 -4.13 7.26
CA PRO A 147 -6.67 -3.98 8.62
C PRO A 147 -6.49 -5.27 9.42
N ILE A 148 -6.14 -5.13 10.70
CA ILE A 148 -6.09 -6.24 11.64
C ILE A 148 -7.32 -6.16 12.52
N VAL A 149 -8.25 -7.10 12.38
CA VAL A 149 -9.55 -7.07 13.04
C VAL A 149 -9.85 -8.40 13.73
N VAL A 150 -10.48 -8.34 14.91
CA VAL A 150 -10.99 -9.52 15.63
C VAL A 150 -12.47 -9.30 15.96
N GLY A 151 -13.34 -10.09 15.33
CA GLY A 151 -14.77 -9.80 15.32
C GLY A 151 -15.01 -8.42 14.69
N GLU A 152 -15.55 -7.49 15.47
CA GLU A 152 -15.75 -6.09 15.05
C GLU A 152 -14.66 -5.15 15.60
N THR A 153 -13.68 -5.67 16.35
CA THR A 153 -12.66 -4.86 17.01
C THR A 153 -11.46 -4.63 16.10
N PHE A 154 -11.24 -3.39 15.70
CA PHE A 154 -10.05 -2.96 14.95
C PHE A 154 -8.83 -2.85 15.87
N LEU A 155 -7.79 -3.63 15.59
CA LEU A 155 -6.56 -3.69 16.37
C LEU A 155 -5.42 -2.83 15.80
N GLY A 156 -5.56 -2.36 14.57
CA GLY A 156 -4.53 -1.61 13.86
C GLY A 156 -4.41 -2.06 12.41
N VAL A 157 -3.26 -1.78 11.80
CA VAL A 157 -2.94 -2.21 10.43
C VAL A 157 -1.60 -2.94 10.37
N ALA A 158 -1.50 -3.90 9.47
CA ALA A 158 -0.23 -4.30 8.90
C ALA A 158 0.03 -3.41 7.68
N GLY A 159 1.24 -2.88 7.55
CA GLY A 159 1.56 -1.95 6.48
C GLY A 159 2.95 -2.16 5.89
N ALA A 160 3.12 -1.66 4.67
CA ALA A 160 4.40 -1.60 3.97
C ALA A 160 4.50 -0.32 3.13
N ASP A 161 5.69 0.24 3.10
CA ASP A 161 6.09 1.31 2.19
C ASP A 161 6.70 0.68 0.94
N LEU A 162 5.95 0.76 -0.17
CA LEU A 162 6.39 0.26 -1.46
C LEU A 162 7.26 1.32 -2.14
N VAL A 163 8.39 0.90 -2.72
CA VAL A 163 9.24 1.79 -3.52
C VAL A 163 8.48 2.11 -4.82
N VAL A 164 8.24 3.40 -5.09
CA VAL A 164 7.44 3.82 -6.26
C VAL A 164 8.06 3.31 -7.55
N GLY A 165 9.38 3.44 -7.74
CA GLY A 165 10.06 3.01 -8.96
C GLY A 165 9.94 1.50 -9.22
N GLU A 166 10.00 0.66 -8.18
CA GLU A 166 9.83 -0.79 -8.33
C GLU A 166 8.36 -1.16 -8.61
N THR A 167 7.43 -0.45 -7.99
CA THR A 167 5.99 -0.63 -8.22
C THR A 167 5.63 -0.23 -9.66
N GLU A 168 6.09 0.95 -10.10
CA GLU A 168 5.95 1.44 -11.47
C GLU A 168 6.52 0.43 -12.46
N ARG A 169 7.75 -0.06 -12.24
CA ARG A 169 8.41 -1.03 -13.13
C ARG A 169 7.58 -2.30 -13.29
N ARG A 170 7.10 -2.89 -12.18
CA ARG A 170 6.25 -4.10 -12.22
C ARG A 170 4.96 -3.88 -13.00
N LEU A 171 4.32 -2.73 -12.82
CA LEU A 171 3.08 -2.39 -13.51
C LEU A 171 3.33 -2.07 -14.99
N LEU A 172 4.42 -1.39 -15.30
CA LEU A 172 4.83 -1.07 -16.67
C LEU A 172 5.14 -2.34 -17.47
N ASP A 173 5.75 -3.35 -16.86
CA ASP A 173 5.97 -4.66 -17.48
C ASP A 173 4.65 -5.34 -17.91
N VAL A 174 3.55 -5.10 -17.17
CA VAL A 174 2.20 -5.54 -17.56
C VAL A 174 1.64 -4.67 -18.68
N LEU A 175 1.70 -3.34 -18.56
CA LEU A 175 1.16 -2.43 -19.58
C LEU A 175 1.84 -2.58 -20.95
N ARG A 176 3.09 -3.06 -21.00
CA ARG A 176 3.83 -3.35 -22.23
C ARG A 176 3.35 -4.60 -22.98
N GLN A 177 2.42 -5.36 -22.42
CA GLN A 177 1.81 -6.52 -23.09
C GLN A 177 0.78 -6.12 -24.16
N THR A 178 0.44 -4.85 -24.25
CA THR A 178 -0.37 -4.27 -25.33
C THR A 178 0.44 -3.23 -26.10
N ASP A 179 0.17 -3.11 -27.40
CA ASP A 179 0.71 -2.04 -28.25
C ASP A 179 -0.05 -0.71 -28.07
N GLU A 180 -1.10 -0.71 -27.24
CA GLU A 180 -1.97 0.44 -27.03
C GLU A 180 -1.53 1.27 -25.83
N ASN A 181 -1.68 2.59 -25.96
CA ASN A 181 -1.41 3.51 -24.88
C ASN A 181 -2.31 3.21 -23.68
N ALA A 182 -1.72 2.87 -22.53
CA ALA A 182 -2.42 2.50 -21.32
C ALA A 182 -1.84 3.18 -20.08
N VAL A 183 -2.69 3.40 -19.08
CA VAL A 183 -2.36 4.08 -17.82
C VAL A 183 -3.04 3.39 -16.65
N ILE A 184 -2.34 3.33 -15.52
CA ILE A 184 -2.88 2.93 -14.23
C ILE A 184 -3.01 4.15 -13.34
N VAL A 185 -4.18 4.33 -12.75
CA VAL A 185 -4.54 5.52 -11.97
C VAL A 185 -5.12 5.11 -10.63
N ASN A 186 -4.67 5.75 -9.56
CA ASN A 186 -5.24 5.53 -8.23
C ASN A 186 -6.56 6.30 -8.02
N THR A 187 -7.17 6.10 -6.85
CA THR A 187 -8.43 6.77 -6.45
C THR A 187 -8.31 8.31 -6.33
N GLU A 188 -7.09 8.86 -6.24
CA GLU A 188 -6.85 10.30 -6.22
C GLU A 188 -6.67 10.93 -7.61
N ARG A 189 -6.80 10.13 -8.68
CA ARG A 189 -6.49 10.46 -10.07
C ARG A 189 -5.00 10.59 -10.37
N ARG A 190 -4.13 10.06 -9.52
CA ARG A 190 -2.69 10.07 -9.76
C ARG A 190 -2.29 8.92 -10.65
N VAL A 191 -1.46 9.22 -11.64
CA VAL A 191 -0.84 8.22 -12.51
C VAL A 191 0.17 7.42 -11.68
N ILE A 192 0.00 6.10 -11.66
CA ILE A 192 0.90 5.16 -11.00
C ILE A 192 1.90 4.57 -11.99
N ALA A 193 1.43 4.23 -13.20
CA ALA A 193 2.26 3.73 -14.29
C ALA A 193 1.61 4.06 -15.63
N ALA A 194 2.41 4.26 -16.68
CA ALA A 194 1.94 4.42 -18.05
C ALA A 194 2.97 3.87 -19.03
N ASN A 195 2.54 3.26 -20.14
CA ASN A 195 3.45 2.75 -21.19
C ASN A 195 3.77 3.78 -22.28
N THR A 196 3.41 5.05 -22.06
CA THR A 196 3.46 6.14 -23.04
C THR A 196 3.83 7.45 -22.37
N PRO A 197 4.53 8.38 -23.04
CA PRO A 197 4.84 9.70 -22.47
C PRO A 197 3.62 10.62 -22.30
N ARG A 198 2.42 10.24 -22.79
CA ARG A 198 1.18 11.02 -22.63
C ARG A 198 0.83 11.28 -21.15
N TRP A 199 1.17 10.35 -20.26
CA TRP A 199 0.85 10.43 -18.83
C TRP A 199 2.10 10.25 -17.98
N ILE A 200 2.39 11.25 -17.14
CA ILE A 200 3.59 11.29 -16.30
C ILE A 200 3.26 10.68 -14.94
N VAL A 201 4.07 9.73 -14.46
CA VAL A 201 3.89 9.13 -13.12
C VAL A 201 3.91 10.20 -12.01
N GLY A 202 3.02 10.06 -11.04
CA GLY A 202 2.79 11.03 -9.97
C GLY A 202 1.91 12.23 -10.35
N SER A 203 1.75 12.51 -11.66
CA SER A 203 0.84 13.57 -12.13
C SER A 203 -0.62 13.22 -11.86
N ARG A 204 -1.47 14.25 -11.76
CA ARG A 204 -2.90 14.08 -11.48
C ARG A 204 -3.72 14.36 -12.73
N LEU A 205 -4.51 13.38 -13.17
CA LEU A 205 -5.44 13.54 -14.28
C LEU A 205 -6.59 14.48 -13.91
N PRO A 206 -7.18 15.24 -14.86
CA PRO A 206 -8.28 16.18 -14.57
C PRO A 206 -9.56 15.49 -14.07
N ALA A 207 -9.80 14.25 -14.50
CA ALA A 207 -10.92 13.41 -14.07
C ALA A 207 -10.47 11.94 -13.90
N MET A 208 -11.27 11.12 -13.23
CA MET A 208 -11.04 9.67 -13.22
C MET A 208 -11.28 9.12 -14.63
N PRO A 209 -10.47 8.15 -15.10
CA PRO A 209 -10.74 7.49 -16.36
C PRO A 209 -12.14 6.87 -16.38
N ALA A 210 -12.86 7.12 -17.46
CA ALA A 210 -14.16 6.54 -17.74
C ALA A 210 -14.23 6.22 -19.24
N ALA A 211 -14.92 5.15 -19.61
CA ALA A 211 -15.09 4.80 -21.01
C ALA A 211 -15.81 5.93 -21.77
N GLY A 212 -15.21 6.40 -22.86
CA GLY A 212 -15.65 7.56 -23.62
C GLY A 212 -14.58 8.04 -24.60
N ASP A 213 -14.56 9.34 -24.87
CA ASP A 213 -13.70 9.93 -25.91
C ASP A 213 -12.20 9.82 -25.57
N ASP A 214 -11.82 10.03 -24.31
CA ASP A 214 -10.42 9.98 -23.87
C ASP A 214 -9.89 8.55 -23.67
N PHE A 215 -10.77 7.63 -23.26
CA PHE A 215 -10.43 6.24 -22.94
C PHE A 215 -11.46 5.30 -23.55
N ARG A 216 -11.04 4.44 -24.47
CA ARG A 216 -11.95 3.48 -25.12
C ARG A 216 -12.36 2.33 -24.21
N ASP A 217 -11.54 2.00 -23.22
CA ASP A 217 -11.74 0.87 -22.32
C ASP A 217 -11.12 1.17 -20.95
N VAL A 218 -11.85 0.85 -19.88
CA VAL A 218 -11.46 1.11 -18.49
C VAL A 218 -11.92 -0.05 -17.63
N ALA A 219 -11.04 -0.55 -16.78
CA ALA A 219 -11.35 -1.61 -15.84
C ALA A 219 -10.74 -1.32 -14.45
N GLU A 220 -11.48 -1.67 -13.41
CA GLU A 220 -10.95 -1.68 -12.04
C GLU A 220 -9.96 -2.84 -11.88
N MET A 221 -8.86 -2.58 -11.18
CA MET A 221 -7.94 -3.61 -10.73
C MET A 221 -8.59 -4.43 -9.61
N PRO A 222 -8.80 -5.76 -9.78
CA PRO A 222 -9.42 -6.62 -8.77
C PRO A 222 -8.48 -6.92 -7.58
N LEU A 223 -7.80 -5.90 -7.06
CA LEU A 223 -6.96 -5.94 -5.88
C LEU A 223 -7.65 -5.33 -4.64
N GLY A 224 -8.81 -4.69 -4.82
CA GLY A 224 -9.58 -4.03 -3.76
C GLY A 224 -9.05 -2.65 -3.35
N THR A 225 -8.09 -2.09 -4.11
CA THR A 225 -7.49 -0.76 -3.87
C THR A 225 -8.26 0.39 -4.54
N GLY A 226 -9.21 0.07 -5.42
CA GLY A 226 -9.94 1.04 -6.24
C GLY A 226 -9.11 1.67 -7.36
N TRP A 227 -7.95 1.11 -7.68
CA TRP A 227 -7.14 1.55 -8.81
C TRP A 227 -7.75 1.07 -10.12
N VAL A 228 -7.54 1.83 -11.19
CA VAL A 228 -8.09 1.52 -12.52
C VAL A 228 -6.99 1.46 -13.57
N VAL A 229 -7.16 0.56 -14.52
CA VAL A 229 -6.41 0.53 -15.79
C VAL A 229 -7.29 1.14 -16.86
N ALA A 230 -6.73 2.04 -17.66
CA ALA A 230 -7.44 2.68 -18.77
C ALA A 230 -6.59 2.62 -20.05
N ILE A 231 -7.22 2.27 -21.17
CA ILE A 231 -6.62 2.26 -22.50
C ILE A 231 -7.12 3.49 -23.26
N ALA A 232 -6.18 4.24 -23.84
CA ALA A 232 -6.47 5.45 -24.60
C ALA A 232 -7.52 5.21 -25.70
N GLY A 233 -8.40 6.18 -25.91
CA GLY A 233 -9.10 6.31 -27.18
C GLY A 233 -8.13 6.49 -28.35
N PRO A 234 -8.54 6.18 -29.59
CA PRO A 234 -7.75 6.54 -30.77
C PRO A 234 -7.47 8.05 -30.76
N GLU A 235 -6.24 8.45 -31.06
CA GLU A 235 -5.91 9.86 -31.21
C GLU A 235 -6.81 10.46 -32.30
N THR A 236 -7.63 11.45 -31.95
CA THR A 236 -8.33 12.27 -32.94
C THR A 236 -7.26 13.06 -33.71
N ALA A 237 -7.07 12.70 -34.97
CA ALA A 237 -6.18 13.36 -35.92
C ALA A 237 -6.53 14.84 -36.14
#